data_AF-A0A927L7L0-F1
#
_entry.id   AF-A0A927L7L0-F1
#
_cell.length_a   1.000
_cell.length_b   1.000
_cell.length_c   1.000
_cell.angle_alpha   90.00
_cell.angle_beta   90.00
_cell.angle_gamma   90.00
#
_symmetry.space_group_name_H-M   'P 1'
#
loop_
_entity.id
_entity.type
_entity.pdbx_description
1 polymer ?
#
loop_
_entity_poly.entity_id
_entity_poly.type
_entity_poly.pdbx_seq_one_letter_code
_entity_poly.pdbx_strand_id
1 'polypeptide(L)'
;MKHRGRHRRRRRGRALRASLAGTALALTAAATLISTSQAVGGETPGALSSITSSGELRALQLRETLTDGTGLRALADETGGGAGLDEVLGSANHAMRTEADCFRTEQDNLPVEPAAVRAYCWEPSDAVDDRWVPRSVTTSRDNRVIASGWTHSGAEGRVRADGSVSSGADDAGLARVAFVDARDPSDLRYRWVLLVVPTADQRGFEGLRARLGGMAWYEDKLIVTARGPGSRGGQDDSLYVFDLARFLRADVTDSEAIGRSGEGWSAHHYRYALPAVASYTPAAGGGCDARNGDGVPCLGSLSLDRTSTPPSVVASERSRPGGERPARVWRYALDLTGDRTGLLTTTGRRSEAVATEAYETEASGVRGVLAHQGNWYVDQAAEESESHGTLWRQDEDDAEAATCTADRADVRSDLRSDACWGRHTTSLSYSPETDELWTLTTPIPERVLYAVKLSDIDDTLD
;
A
#
# COMPACT_ATOMS: atom_id res chain seq x y z
N MET A 1 -37.74 -1.20 -64.32
CA MET A 1 -39.00 -0.60 -64.81
C MET A 1 -39.90 -0.36 -63.59
N LYS A 2 -40.11 0.90 -63.17
CA LYS A 2 -41.40 1.66 -63.28
C LYS A 2 -42.55 0.97 -62.51
N HIS A 3 -43.31 1.53 -61.55
CA HIS A 3 -43.71 2.87 -61.10
C HIS A 3 -44.25 2.73 -59.64
N ARG A 4 -43.95 3.60 -58.66
CA ARG A 4 -44.67 4.84 -58.22
C ARG A 4 -46.19 4.75 -57.96
N GLY A 5 -46.61 5.17 -56.76
CA GLY A 5 -47.78 6.07 -56.54
C GLY A 5 -48.71 5.68 -55.37
N ARG A 6 -48.67 6.30 -54.17
CA ARG A 6 -49.23 7.61 -53.69
C ARG A 6 -50.74 7.63 -53.37
N HIS A 7 -51.06 8.18 -52.19
CA HIS A 7 -52.25 8.98 -51.72
C HIS A 7 -52.90 8.39 -50.44
N ARG A 8 -52.88 9.02 -49.24
CA ARG A 8 -53.25 10.36 -48.72
C ARG A 8 -54.78 10.59 -48.58
N ARG A 9 -55.28 10.62 -47.33
CA ARG A 9 -56.43 11.41 -46.81
C ARG A 9 -56.46 11.26 -45.27
N ARG A 10 -56.10 12.25 -44.44
CA ARG A 10 -56.75 13.52 -44.01
C ARG A 10 -58.18 13.39 -43.43
N ARG A 11 -58.23 13.59 -42.10
CA ARG A 11 -59.12 14.43 -41.26
C ARG A 11 -60.64 14.23 -41.32
N ARG A 12 -61.24 14.02 -40.14
CA ARG A 12 -62.51 14.55 -39.55
C ARG A 12 -62.58 13.95 -38.12
N GLY A 13 -62.96 14.61 -37.04
CA GLY A 13 -63.43 15.97 -36.78
C GLY A 13 -63.53 16.15 -35.25
N ARG A 14 -63.49 17.41 -34.80
CA ARG A 14 -63.97 17.89 -33.49
C ARG A 14 -65.46 17.52 -33.34
N ALA A 15 -66.15 17.44 -32.20
CA ALA A 15 -66.01 17.96 -30.85
C ALA A 15 -67.01 17.17 -29.98
N LEU A 16 -66.86 17.14 -28.65
CA LEU A 16 -67.88 17.66 -27.71
C LEU A 16 -67.44 17.48 -26.26
N ARG A 17 -67.68 18.55 -25.52
CA ARG A 17 -67.48 18.74 -24.08
C ARG A 17 -68.42 17.82 -23.29
N ALA A 18 -67.94 17.29 -22.18
CA ALA A 18 -68.74 17.18 -20.96
C ALA A 18 -67.78 17.11 -19.76
N SER A 19 -67.76 18.21 -19.03
CA SER A 19 -67.23 18.35 -17.69
C SER A 19 -68.02 17.51 -16.71
N LEU A 20 -67.33 16.67 -15.92
CA LEU A 20 -67.80 16.23 -14.62
C LEU A 20 -66.63 16.35 -13.64
N ALA A 21 -66.82 17.27 -12.69
CA ALA A 21 -65.98 17.47 -11.54
C ALA A 21 -66.04 16.22 -10.65
N GLY A 22 -64.88 15.79 -10.16
CA GLY A 22 -64.79 14.66 -9.25
C GLY A 22 -63.44 14.60 -8.58
N THR A 23 -63.46 14.93 -7.28
CA THR A 23 -62.60 14.42 -6.21
C THR A 23 -61.14 14.87 -6.11
N ALA A 24 -60.92 15.67 -5.05
CA ALA A 24 -59.90 15.49 -4.02
C ALA A 24 -58.44 15.77 -4.37
N LEU A 25 -58.03 17.00 -4.06
CA LEU A 25 -56.67 17.37 -3.69
C LEU A 25 -56.24 16.58 -2.44
N ALA A 26 -55.37 15.59 -2.63
CA ALA A 26 -54.42 15.16 -1.62
C ALA A 26 -53.02 15.41 -2.20
N LEU A 27 -52.55 16.65 -2.10
CA LEU A 27 -51.14 16.98 -2.33
C LEU A 27 -50.36 16.56 -1.08
N THR A 28 -49.96 15.30 -1.02
CA THR A 28 -48.79 14.91 -0.22
C THR A 28 -47.57 15.57 -0.87
N ALA A 29 -47.09 16.63 -0.24
CA ALA A 29 -45.79 17.21 -0.50
C ALA A 29 -44.72 16.17 -0.11
N ALA A 30 -44.38 15.27 -1.04
CA ALA A 30 -43.11 14.60 -1.01
C ALA A 30 -42.07 15.65 -1.43
N ALA A 31 -41.43 16.28 -0.44
CA ALA A 31 -40.23 17.06 -0.67
C ALA A 31 -39.13 16.09 -1.12
N THR A 32 -39.05 15.83 -2.42
CA THR A 32 -37.80 15.38 -3.03
C THR A 32 -36.84 16.55 -2.97
N LEU A 33 -36.17 16.70 -1.84
CA LEU A 33 -34.89 17.40 -1.79
C LEU A 33 -33.93 16.53 -2.58
N ILE A 34 -33.90 16.71 -3.90
CA ILE A 34 -32.73 16.41 -4.70
C ILE A 34 -31.71 17.46 -4.26
N SER A 35 -30.99 17.15 -3.19
CA SER A 35 -29.81 17.91 -2.81
C SER A 35 -28.73 17.55 -3.82
N THR A 36 -28.74 18.19 -4.98
CA THR A 36 -27.51 18.31 -5.79
C THR A 36 -26.64 19.34 -5.11
N SER A 37 -26.04 18.95 -3.99
CA SER A 37 -24.83 19.60 -3.49
C SER A 37 -23.68 18.97 -4.26
N GLN A 38 -23.26 19.64 -5.32
CA GLN A 38 -21.95 19.38 -5.92
C GLN A 38 -20.91 19.95 -4.95
N ALA A 39 -20.59 19.19 -3.89
CA ALA A 39 -19.41 19.42 -3.09
C ALA A 39 -18.23 18.87 -3.90
N VAL A 40 -17.35 19.78 -4.32
CA VAL A 40 -16.12 19.46 -5.03
C VAL A 40 -15.08 19.12 -3.97
N GLY A 41 -15.12 17.88 -3.53
CA GLY A 41 -14.28 17.22 -2.52
C GLY A 41 -14.86 15.82 -2.37
N GLY A 42 -14.03 14.77 -2.34
CA GLY A 42 -14.55 13.40 -2.19
C GLY A 42 -15.48 13.32 -0.98
N GLU A 43 -16.57 12.56 -1.09
CA GLU A 43 -17.45 12.35 0.06
C GLU A 43 -16.61 11.82 1.23
N THR A 44 -16.78 12.42 2.42
CA THR A 44 -16.18 11.92 3.66
C THR A 44 -16.52 10.43 3.78
N PRO A 45 -15.54 9.54 4.04
CA PRO A 45 -15.78 8.11 4.03
C PRO A 45 -16.71 7.63 5.16
N GLY A 46 -16.96 8.48 6.16
CA GLY A 46 -17.79 8.17 7.31
C GLY A 46 -17.19 7.08 8.21
N ALA A 47 -17.99 6.60 9.15
CA ALA A 47 -17.59 5.57 10.10
C ALA A 47 -17.22 4.23 9.41
N LEU A 48 -16.32 3.50 10.06
CA LEU A 48 -15.97 2.13 9.71
C LEU A 48 -17.15 1.18 9.96
N SER A 49 -17.39 0.28 9.01
CA SER A 49 -18.41 -0.76 9.13
C SER A 49 -17.78 -2.10 9.50
N SER A 50 -18.13 -2.65 10.66
CA SER A 50 -17.54 -3.92 11.15
C SER A 50 -17.86 -5.13 10.26
N ILE A 51 -16.84 -5.89 9.89
CA ILE A 51 -16.95 -7.14 9.15
C ILE A 51 -17.05 -8.31 10.13
N THR A 52 -18.25 -8.85 10.29
CA THR A 52 -18.52 -9.95 11.23
C THR A 52 -18.94 -11.25 10.55
N SER A 53 -19.20 -11.22 9.24
CA SER A 53 -19.67 -12.41 8.53
C SER A 53 -18.56 -13.45 8.40
N SER A 54 -18.89 -14.71 8.68
CA SER A 54 -17.90 -15.80 8.56
C SER A 54 -17.45 -16.05 7.11
N GLY A 55 -18.20 -15.57 6.11
CA GLY A 55 -17.81 -15.63 4.70
C GLY A 55 -16.64 -14.70 4.42
N GLU A 56 -16.81 -13.43 4.78
CA GLU A 56 -15.82 -12.38 4.54
C GLU A 56 -14.59 -12.57 5.42
N LEU A 57 -14.76 -12.90 6.70
CA LEU A 57 -13.63 -13.22 7.58
C LEU A 57 -12.81 -14.42 7.10
N ARG A 58 -13.43 -15.41 6.44
CA ARG A 58 -12.70 -16.52 5.81
C ARG A 58 -11.87 -16.09 4.61
N ALA A 59 -12.28 -15.05 3.89
CA ALA A 59 -11.49 -14.51 2.78
C ALA A 59 -10.19 -13.83 3.26
N LEU A 60 -10.19 -13.34 4.51
CA LEU A 60 -9.01 -12.77 5.19
C LEU A 60 -8.11 -13.83 5.84
N GLN A 61 -8.43 -15.13 5.78
CA GLN A 61 -7.59 -16.14 6.42
C GLN A 61 -6.34 -16.42 5.58
N LEU A 62 -5.20 -16.48 6.25
CA LEU A 62 -3.92 -16.83 5.63
C LEU A 62 -3.38 -18.14 6.20
N ARG A 63 -2.74 -18.94 5.35
CA ARG A 63 -2.03 -20.17 5.73
C ARG A 63 -0.53 -19.91 5.77
N GLU A 64 0.06 -20.20 6.92
CA GLU A 64 1.50 -20.12 7.14
C GLU A 64 2.24 -21.23 6.40
N THR A 65 3.39 -20.89 5.82
CA THR A 65 4.41 -21.83 5.38
C THR A 65 5.76 -21.32 5.89
N LEU A 66 6.40 -22.08 6.76
CA LEU A 66 7.75 -21.77 7.24
C LEU A 66 8.79 -22.25 6.24
N THR A 67 9.82 -21.45 6.02
CA THR A 67 11.00 -21.88 5.27
C THR A 67 11.81 -22.87 6.11
N ASP A 68 12.38 -23.91 5.48
CA ASP A 68 13.24 -24.86 6.18
C ASP A 68 14.47 -24.16 6.78
N GLY A 69 14.54 -24.15 8.12
CA GLY A 69 15.64 -23.53 8.86
C GLY A 69 16.99 -24.20 8.64
N THR A 70 17.02 -25.48 8.25
CA THR A 70 18.27 -26.18 7.91
C THR A 70 18.82 -25.68 6.58
N GLY A 71 17.97 -25.62 5.55
CA GLY A 71 18.30 -25.04 4.25
C GLY A 71 18.75 -23.57 4.34
N LEU A 72 18.06 -22.75 5.14
CA LEU A 72 18.47 -21.36 5.37
C LEU A 72 19.87 -21.25 5.97
N ARG A 73 20.21 -22.11 6.94
CA ARG A 73 21.54 -22.12 7.55
C ARG A 73 22.61 -22.55 6.55
N ALA A 74 22.36 -23.60 5.79
CA ALA A 74 23.28 -24.06 4.76
C ALA A 74 23.53 -22.96 3.71
N LEU A 75 22.48 -22.27 3.27
CA LEU A 75 22.60 -21.15 2.33
C LEU A 75 23.42 -19.98 2.92
N ALA A 76 23.23 -19.67 4.20
CA ALA A 76 24.04 -18.67 4.89
C ALA A 76 25.52 -19.10 4.94
N ASP A 77 25.81 -20.36 5.27
CA ASP A 77 27.19 -20.88 5.33
C ASP A 77 27.87 -20.83 3.95
N GLU A 78 27.15 -21.19 2.88
CA GLU A 78 27.63 -21.15 1.49
C GLU A 78 27.84 -19.73 0.95
N THR A 79 27.25 -18.71 1.57
CA THR A 79 27.40 -17.29 1.22
C THR A 79 28.36 -16.54 2.15
N GLY A 80 29.21 -17.27 2.87
CA GLY A 80 30.23 -16.68 3.76
C GLY A 80 29.73 -16.38 5.18
N GLY A 81 28.68 -17.08 5.62
CA GLY A 81 28.02 -16.91 6.92
C GLY A 81 26.92 -15.85 6.89
N GLY A 82 25.98 -15.91 7.85
CA GLY A 82 24.93 -14.89 7.98
C GLY A 82 25.50 -13.50 8.27
N ALA A 83 24.98 -12.48 7.60
CA ALA A 83 25.20 -11.07 7.92
C ALA A 83 24.01 -10.50 8.70
N GLY A 84 24.28 -9.59 9.63
CA GLY A 84 23.25 -8.84 10.36
C GLY A 84 23.02 -7.45 9.79
N LEU A 85 21.94 -6.79 10.22
CA LEU A 85 21.58 -5.44 9.80
C LEU A 85 22.71 -4.41 10.02
N ASP A 86 23.44 -4.48 11.14
CA ASP A 86 24.54 -3.54 11.42
C ASP A 86 25.64 -3.56 10.35
N GLU A 87 25.93 -4.73 9.79
CA GLU A 87 26.90 -4.85 8.70
C GLU A 87 26.36 -4.19 7.42
N VAL A 88 25.09 -4.42 7.11
CA VAL A 88 24.43 -3.82 5.94
C VAL A 88 24.48 -2.30 6.04
N LEU A 89 24.11 -1.74 7.20
CA LEU A 89 24.16 -0.30 7.46
C LEU A 89 25.61 0.23 7.42
N GLY A 90 26.57 -0.48 8.02
CA GLY A 90 27.99 -0.13 7.96
C GLY A 90 28.59 -0.16 6.56
N SER A 91 27.91 -0.79 5.61
CA SER A 91 28.30 -0.86 4.19
C SER A 91 27.52 0.09 3.27
N ALA A 92 26.71 0.99 3.85
CA ALA A 92 25.94 1.98 3.10
C ALA A 92 26.82 2.76 2.12
N ASN A 93 26.35 2.89 0.89
CA ASN A 93 27.12 3.44 -0.24
C ASN A 93 26.33 4.47 -1.05
N HIS A 94 25.14 4.83 -0.58
CA HIS A 94 24.31 5.90 -1.11
C HIS A 94 23.95 6.86 0.03
N ALA A 95 23.59 8.09 -0.33
CA ALA A 95 23.19 9.12 0.62
C ALA A 95 21.84 9.70 0.24
N MET A 96 21.01 10.03 1.22
CA MET A 96 19.82 10.84 0.99
C MET A 96 20.19 12.32 1.06
N ARG A 97 19.45 13.12 0.30
CA ARG A 97 19.47 14.58 0.35
C ARG A 97 18.52 15.06 1.45
N THR A 98 18.90 16.15 2.12
CA THR A 98 18.01 16.84 3.06
C THR A 98 16.92 17.60 2.31
N GLU A 99 15.87 18.03 3.01
CA GLU A 99 14.79 18.86 2.43
C GLU A 99 15.31 20.08 1.65
N ALA A 100 16.33 20.76 2.17
CA ALA A 100 16.93 21.93 1.54
C ALA A 100 17.57 21.63 0.17
N ASP A 101 18.00 20.38 -0.02
CA ASP A 101 18.62 19.88 -1.25
C ASP A 101 17.61 19.13 -2.15
N CYS A 102 16.35 19.02 -1.74
CA CYS A 102 15.28 18.47 -2.56
C CYS A 102 15.02 19.35 -3.79
N PHE A 103 14.62 18.73 -4.89
CA PHE A 103 14.08 19.45 -6.03
C PHE A 103 12.76 20.09 -5.62
N ARG A 104 12.44 21.24 -6.22
CA ARG A 104 11.16 21.91 -5.97
C ARG A 104 9.96 20.99 -6.22
N THR A 105 10.01 20.18 -7.27
CA THR A 105 8.97 19.19 -7.57
C THR A 105 8.82 18.12 -6.51
N GLU A 106 9.85 17.83 -5.71
CA GLU A 106 9.76 16.91 -4.56
C GLU A 106 9.08 17.62 -3.38
N GLN A 107 9.46 18.87 -3.10
CA GLN A 107 8.89 19.71 -2.04
C GLN A 107 7.40 20.01 -2.26
N ASP A 108 6.96 20.16 -3.52
CA ASP A 108 5.55 20.40 -3.87
C ASP A 108 4.61 19.23 -3.49
N ASN A 109 5.15 18.05 -3.13
CA ASN A 109 4.35 16.90 -2.68
C ASN A 109 4.19 16.81 -1.17
N LEU A 110 4.85 17.68 -0.40
CA LEU A 110 4.71 17.70 1.04
C LEU A 110 3.27 18.05 1.44
N PRO A 111 2.80 17.57 2.60
CA PRO A 111 1.47 17.89 3.11
C PRO A 111 1.36 19.39 3.38
N VAL A 112 0.17 19.94 3.17
CA VAL A 112 -0.17 21.33 3.48
C VAL A 112 -0.42 21.48 4.97
N GLU A 113 -1.21 20.58 5.54
CA GLU A 113 -1.58 20.56 6.96
C GLU A 113 -1.76 19.11 7.45
N PRO A 114 -1.13 18.74 8.58
CA PRO A 114 -0.02 19.44 9.22
C PRO A 114 1.27 19.38 8.37
N ALA A 115 2.16 20.33 8.58
CA ALA A 115 3.43 20.40 7.86
C ALA A 115 4.36 19.21 8.21
N ALA A 116 5.15 18.77 7.24
CA ALA A 116 6.18 17.75 7.47
C ALA A 116 7.23 18.26 8.48
N VAL A 117 7.57 17.43 9.46
CA VAL A 117 8.64 17.69 10.44
C VAL A 117 10.00 17.16 9.98
N ARG A 118 10.01 16.26 8.99
CA ARG A 118 11.19 15.78 8.29
C ARG A 118 10.86 15.53 6.84
N ALA A 119 11.79 15.86 5.94
CA ALA A 119 11.74 15.44 4.55
C ALA A 119 13.15 15.12 4.05
N TYR A 120 13.24 14.04 3.28
CA TYR A 120 14.46 13.58 2.64
C TYR A 120 14.16 13.14 1.23
N CYS A 121 15.09 13.41 0.32
CA CYS A 121 14.97 13.02 -1.06
C CYS A 121 16.08 12.03 -1.43
N TRP A 122 15.80 11.12 -2.34
CA TRP A 122 16.78 10.12 -2.77
C TRP A 122 17.94 10.77 -3.52
N GLU A 123 19.10 10.12 -3.61
CA GLU A 123 20.17 10.63 -4.46
C GLU A 123 19.69 10.79 -5.91
N PRO A 124 20.29 11.69 -6.72
CA PRO A 124 19.75 12.02 -8.04
C PRO A 124 19.51 10.82 -8.97
N SER A 125 20.37 9.80 -8.95
CA SER A 125 20.20 8.57 -9.75
C SER A 125 18.95 7.79 -9.36
N ASP A 126 18.72 7.58 -8.07
CA ASP A 126 17.56 6.84 -7.56
C ASP A 126 16.28 7.69 -7.59
N ALA A 127 16.37 9.02 -7.50
CA ALA A 127 15.22 9.92 -7.56
C ALA A 127 14.52 9.91 -8.93
N VAL A 128 15.25 9.62 -10.02
CA VAL A 128 14.72 9.65 -11.39
C VAL A 128 14.72 8.32 -12.13
N ASP A 129 15.13 7.21 -11.50
CA ASP A 129 15.12 5.88 -12.13
C ASP A 129 13.68 5.35 -12.28
N ASP A 130 13.16 5.29 -13.50
CA ASP A 130 11.82 4.81 -13.82
C ASP A 130 11.67 3.28 -13.75
N ARG A 131 12.77 2.56 -13.60
CA ARG A 131 12.78 1.11 -13.42
C ARG A 131 12.55 0.71 -11.99
N TRP A 132 12.98 1.49 -11.01
CA TRP A 132 12.75 1.18 -9.61
C TRP A 132 11.80 2.22 -9.01
N VAL A 133 10.66 1.78 -8.51
CA VAL A 133 9.63 2.66 -7.96
C VAL A 133 9.53 2.41 -6.44
N PRO A 134 9.61 3.44 -5.58
CA PRO A 134 9.36 3.27 -4.15
C PRO A 134 7.87 2.98 -3.92
N ARG A 135 7.56 2.09 -2.99
CA ARG A 135 6.20 1.55 -2.79
C ARG A 135 5.74 1.58 -1.35
N SER A 136 6.68 1.48 -0.41
CA SER A 136 6.36 1.43 1.02
C SER A 136 7.52 1.85 1.89
N VAL A 137 7.20 2.20 3.13
CA VAL A 137 8.16 2.54 4.17
C VAL A 137 7.75 1.87 5.48
N THR A 138 8.73 1.43 6.24
CA THR A 138 8.56 1.06 7.64
C THR A 138 9.77 1.48 8.48
N THR A 139 9.60 1.55 9.79
CA THR A 139 10.65 2.00 10.72
C THR A 139 10.91 0.97 11.80
N SER A 140 12.17 0.89 12.21
CA SER A 140 12.55 0.26 13.49
C SER A 140 11.85 0.97 14.66
N ARG A 141 11.65 0.25 15.77
CA ARG A 141 10.93 0.78 16.95
C ARG A 141 11.55 2.08 17.48
N ASP A 142 12.88 2.16 17.49
CA ASP A 142 13.66 3.28 18.01
C ASP A 142 13.94 4.36 16.96
N ASN A 143 13.32 4.25 15.77
CA ASN A 143 13.49 5.15 14.63
C ASN A 143 14.95 5.30 14.13
N ARG A 144 15.86 4.37 14.47
CA ARG A 144 17.27 4.47 14.07
C ARG A 144 17.54 3.92 12.68
N VAL A 145 16.59 3.16 12.15
CA VAL A 145 16.61 2.59 10.81
C VAL A 145 15.25 2.78 10.15
N ILE A 146 15.29 3.26 8.91
CA ILE A 146 14.13 3.35 8.02
C ILE A 146 14.34 2.32 6.91
N ALA A 147 13.34 1.48 6.65
CA ALA A 147 13.34 0.56 5.53
C ALA A 147 12.36 1.06 4.47
N SER A 148 12.85 1.29 3.25
CA SER A 148 12.01 1.68 2.09
C SER A 148 11.99 0.57 1.06
N GLY A 149 10.79 0.11 0.71
CA GLY A 149 10.54 -0.99 -0.21
C GLY A 149 10.33 -0.47 -1.62
N TRP A 150 11.04 -1.07 -2.58
CA TRP A 150 11.06 -0.66 -3.98
C TRP A 150 10.79 -1.85 -4.88
N THR A 151 10.01 -1.60 -5.93
CA THR A 151 9.63 -2.60 -6.92
C THR A 151 10.19 -2.22 -8.28
N HIS A 152 10.77 -3.20 -8.96
CA HIS A 152 11.16 -3.06 -10.34
C HIS A 152 9.91 -2.96 -11.23
N SER A 153 9.91 -2.03 -12.17
CA SER A 153 8.81 -1.75 -13.07
C SER A 153 8.46 -2.98 -13.91
N GLY A 154 7.23 -3.03 -14.41
CA GLY A 154 6.69 -4.22 -15.09
C GLY A 154 6.02 -5.23 -14.15
N ALA A 155 6.09 -5.06 -12.82
CA ALA A 155 5.33 -5.86 -11.85
C ALA A 155 3.82 -5.90 -12.13
N GLU A 156 3.28 -4.78 -12.60
CA GLU A 156 1.85 -4.58 -12.85
C GLU A 156 1.40 -5.08 -14.23
N GLY A 157 2.34 -5.55 -15.08
CA GLY A 157 2.08 -5.97 -16.46
C GLY A 157 1.62 -4.79 -17.32
N ARG A 158 2.42 -4.37 -18.30
CA ARG A 158 1.89 -3.45 -19.33
C ARG A 158 0.89 -4.24 -20.18
N VAL A 159 -0.40 -3.94 -20.02
CA VAL A 159 -1.41 -4.32 -21.03
C VAL A 159 -1.12 -3.46 -22.25
N ARG A 160 -0.61 -4.09 -23.32
CA ARG A 160 -0.41 -3.41 -24.61
C ARG A 160 -1.78 -3.02 -25.17
N ALA A 161 -1.82 -2.05 -26.08
CA ALA A 161 -3.06 -1.56 -26.69
C ALA A 161 -3.90 -2.67 -27.40
N ASP A 162 -3.30 -3.82 -27.68
CA ASP A 162 -3.94 -5.01 -28.26
C ASP A 162 -4.49 -6.00 -27.21
N GLY A 163 -4.44 -5.65 -25.93
CA GLY A 163 -4.90 -6.49 -24.83
C GLY A 163 -3.92 -7.59 -24.41
N SER A 164 -2.74 -7.68 -25.02
CA SER A 164 -1.69 -8.61 -24.58
C SER A 164 -0.96 -8.07 -23.35
N VAL A 165 -0.70 -8.94 -22.38
CA VAL A 165 0.22 -8.63 -21.27
C VAL A 165 1.63 -8.90 -21.78
N SER A 166 2.50 -7.89 -21.80
CA SER A 166 3.91 -8.17 -22.11
C SER A 166 4.48 -9.12 -21.06
N SER A 167 5.05 -10.26 -21.47
CA SER A 167 5.96 -11.01 -20.60
C SER A 167 7.07 -10.03 -20.20
N GLY A 168 7.15 -9.70 -18.92
CA GLY A 168 8.16 -8.76 -18.42
C GLY A 168 9.57 -9.27 -18.72
N ALA A 169 10.53 -8.35 -18.74
CA ALA A 169 11.93 -8.72 -18.67
C ALA A 169 12.21 -9.54 -17.39
N ASP A 170 13.32 -10.27 -17.35
CA ASP A 170 13.65 -11.17 -16.23
C ASP A 170 13.73 -10.44 -14.88
N ASP A 171 13.83 -9.11 -14.84
CA ASP A 171 13.85 -8.24 -13.66
C ASP A 171 12.45 -7.70 -13.25
N ALA A 172 11.42 -7.89 -14.07
CA ALA A 172 10.12 -7.26 -13.88
C ALA A 172 9.47 -7.66 -12.55
N GLY A 173 9.19 -6.68 -11.70
CA GLY A 173 8.59 -6.88 -10.39
C GLY A 173 9.51 -7.43 -9.31
N LEU A 174 10.83 -7.51 -9.53
CA LEU A 174 11.77 -7.75 -8.44
C LEU A 174 11.57 -6.74 -7.30
N ALA A 175 11.74 -7.21 -6.08
CA ALA A 175 11.59 -6.40 -4.87
C ALA A 175 12.95 -6.18 -4.20
N ARG A 176 13.26 -4.93 -3.86
CA ARG A 176 14.43 -4.54 -3.08
C ARG A 176 14.04 -3.63 -1.91
N VAL A 177 14.87 -3.58 -0.89
CA VAL A 177 14.71 -2.66 0.25
C VAL A 177 15.97 -1.81 0.39
N ALA A 178 15.80 -0.50 0.53
CA ALA A 178 16.82 0.39 1.05
C ALA A 178 16.74 0.36 2.58
N PHE A 179 17.79 -0.14 3.23
CA PHE A 179 17.98 0.05 4.67
C PHE A 179 18.75 1.34 4.88
N VAL A 180 18.05 2.34 5.42
CA VAL A 180 18.56 3.69 5.68
C VAL A 180 18.99 3.78 7.13
N ASP A 181 20.26 4.10 7.35
CA ASP A 181 20.79 4.50 8.65
C ASP A 181 20.26 5.90 8.98
N ALA A 182 19.37 5.98 9.98
CA ALA A 182 18.75 7.20 10.44
C ALA A 182 19.29 7.63 11.83
N ARG A 183 20.43 7.07 12.26
CA ARG A 183 21.06 7.42 13.55
C ARG A 183 21.54 8.88 13.60
N ASP A 184 21.92 9.44 12.46
CA ASP A 184 22.16 10.87 12.28
C ASP A 184 21.13 11.42 11.27
N PRO A 185 20.09 12.13 11.73
CA PRO A 185 19.08 12.70 10.86
C PRO A 185 19.61 13.73 9.83
N SER A 186 20.86 14.19 9.94
CA SER A 186 21.46 15.11 8.98
C SER A 186 22.31 14.43 7.91
N ASP A 187 22.60 13.12 8.04
CA ASP A 187 23.43 12.34 7.11
C ASP A 187 22.84 10.92 6.94
N LEU A 188 21.64 10.85 6.35
CA LEU A 188 20.99 9.58 6.06
C LEU A 188 21.74 8.85 4.94
N ARG A 189 22.15 7.62 5.21
CA ARG A 189 22.84 6.76 4.24
C ARG A 189 22.16 5.43 4.12
N TYR A 190 22.20 4.83 2.93
CA TYR A 190 21.48 3.59 2.70
C TYR A 190 22.24 2.56 1.88
N ARG A 191 21.78 1.32 2.03
CA ARG A 191 22.23 0.15 1.27
C ARG A 191 21.02 -0.57 0.68
N TRP A 192 21.13 -0.90 -0.60
CA TRP A 192 20.16 -1.76 -1.29
C TRP A 192 20.37 -3.23 -0.93
N VAL A 193 19.26 -3.92 -0.68
CA VAL A 193 19.20 -5.37 -0.43
C VAL A 193 18.09 -5.97 -1.29
N LEU A 194 18.38 -7.05 -2.02
CA LEU A 194 17.38 -7.78 -2.79
C LEU A 194 16.56 -8.69 -1.87
N LEU A 195 15.23 -8.69 -2.00
CA LEU A 195 14.39 -9.69 -1.32
C LEU A 195 14.35 -10.97 -2.15
N VAL A 196 14.58 -12.12 -1.51
CA VAL A 196 14.67 -13.42 -2.20
C VAL A 196 13.86 -14.51 -1.50
N VAL A 197 13.44 -15.51 -2.28
CA VAL A 197 12.76 -16.71 -1.80
C VAL A 197 13.72 -17.90 -1.97
N PRO A 198 14.08 -18.61 -0.89
CA PRO A 198 14.91 -19.81 -0.99
C PRO A 198 14.26 -20.88 -1.86
N THR A 199 15.08 -21.56 -2.67
CA THR A 199 14.68 -22.67 -3.53
C THR A 199 15.46 -23.93 -3.16
N ALA A 200 14.84 -25.09 -3.37
CA ALA A 200 15.51 -26.38 -3.15
C ALA A 200 16.39 -26.82 -4.34
N ASP A 201 16.43 -26.02 -5.41
CA ASP A 201 17.21 -26.30 -6.61
C ASP A 201 18.66 -25.79 -6.49
N GLN A 202 19.49 -26.07 -7.50
CA GLN A 202 20.89 -25.65 -7.52
C GLN A 202 21.09 -24.12 -7.60
N ARG A 203 20.02 -23.35 -7.82
CA ARG A 203 20.10 -21.88 -7.78
C ARG A 203 20.11 -21.37 -6.34
N GLY A 204 19.59 -22.13 -5.38
CA GLY A 204 19.55 -21.81 -3.96
C GLY A 204 18.50 -20.77 -3.55
N PHE A 205 18.30 -19.73 -4.36
CA PHE A 205 17.22 -18.76 -4.19
C PHE A 205 16.84 -18.07 -5.51
N GLU A 206 15.65 -17.48 -5.54
CA GLU A 206 15.16 -16.62 -6.61
C GLU A 206 14.67 -15.27 -6.08
N GLY A 207 14.59 -14.26 -6.95
CA GLY A 207 14.16 -12.92 -6.54
C GLY A 207 12.66 -12.87 -6.23
N LEU A 208 12.30 -12.31 -5.07
CA LEU A 208 10.90 -12.10 -4.70
C LEU A 208 10.25 -11.14 -5.71
N ARG A 209 9.06 -11.51 -6.18
CA ARG A 209 8.22 -10.63 -7.00
C ARG A 209 7.12 -10.02 -6.16
N ALA A 210 7.11 -8.70 -6.06
CA ALA A 210 6.14 -7.97 -5.23
C ALA A 210 5.88 -6.58 -5.78
N ARG A 211 4.64 -6.09 -5.64
CA ARG A 211 4.34 -4.65 -5.74
C ARG A 211 4.74 -3.90 -4.48
N LEU A 212 4.98 -4.63 -3.40
CA LEU A 212 5.55 -4.14 -2.15
C LEU A 212 4.75 -2.95 -1.58
N GLY A 213 3.42 -2.99 -1.75
CA GLY A 213 2.52 -1.90 -1.35
C GLY A 213 2.47 -1.69 0.16
N GLY A 214 2.90 -2.68 0.95
CA GLY A 214 3.00 -2.57 2.39
C GLY A 214 4.24 -3.25 2.98
N MET A 215 4.78 -2.66 4.05
CA MET A 215 5.78 -3.27 4.93
C MET A 215 5.47 -2.97 6.39
N ALA A 216 5.71 -3.95 7.26
CA ALA A 216 5.64 -3.79 8.71
C ALA A 216 6.89 -4.41 9.36
N TRP A 217 7.53 -3.67 10.26
CA TRP A 217 8.72 -4.12 10.98
C TRP A 217 8.44 -4.29 12.47
N TYR A 218 8.53 -5.53 12.95
CA TYR A 218 8.49 -5.85 14.37
C TYR A 218 9.76 -6.60 14.81
N GLU A 219 10.50 -6.04 15.78
CA GLU A 219 11.75 -6.58 16.32
C GLU A 219 12.78 -6.91 15.23
N ASP A 220 13.05 -8.18 14.94
CA ASP A 220 13.96 -8.65 13.90
C ASP A 220 13.25 -9.11 12.63
N LYS A 221 11.92 -8.95 12.55
CA LYS A 221 11.09 -9.38 11.42
C LYS A 221 10.64 -8.19 10.57
N LEU A 222 10.83 -8.34 9.26
CA LEU A 222 10.24 -7.48 8.24
C LEU A 222 9.17 -8.29 7.50
N ILE A 223 7.92 -7.82 7.54
CA ILE A 223 6.78 -8.43 6.87
C ILE A 223 6.41 -7.56 5.68
N VAL A 224 6.28 -8.15 4.50
CA VAL A 224 5.98 -7.40 3.26
C VAL A 224 4.83 -8.04 2.50
N THR A 225 4.08 -7.22 1.75
CA THR A 225 3.14 -7.74 0.74
C THR A 225 3.92 -8.27 -0.46
N ALA A 226 3.49 -9.40 -1.01
CA ALA A 226 4.09 -9.93 -2.23
C ALA A 226 3.14 -10.84 -3.00
N ARG A 227 3.63 -11.30 -4.15
CA ARG A 227 2.96 -12.30 -4.97
C ARG A 227 3.11 -13.70 -4.37
N GLY A 228 2.00 -14.36 -4.12
CA GLY A 228 1.97 -15.79 -3.81
C GLY A 228 2.08 -16.66 -5.06
N PRO A 229 2.40 -17.97 -4.92
CA PRO A 229 2.41 -18.92 -6.04
C PRO A 229 1.06 -19.03 -6.78
N GLY A 230 -0.05 -18.68 -6.11
CA GLY A 230 -1.40 -18.72 -6.65
C GLY A 230 -1.91 -17.41 -7.26
N SER A 231 -1.13 -16.32 -7.20
CA SER A 231 -1.61 -15.00 -7.59
C SER A 231 -1.87 -14.89 -9.09
N ARG A 232 -2.92 -14.14 -9.42
CA ARG A 232 -3.30 -13.86 -10.81
C ARG A 232 -2.98 -12.41 -11.16
N GLY A 233 -2.51 -12.19 -12.40
CA GLY A 233 -2.52 -10.87 -13.02
C GLY A 233 -1.82 -9.76 -12.24
N GLY A 234 -0.65 -10.03 -11.68
CA GLY A 234 0.17 -8.95 -11.13
C GLY A 234 0.11 -8.74 -9.62
N GLN A 235 -0.87 -9.33 -8.94
CA GLN A 235 -1.32 -8.82 -7.64
C GLN A 235 -0.57 -9.40 -6.44
N ASP A 236 -0.50 -8.61 -5.36
CA ASP A 236 -0.04 -9.05 -4.05
C ASP A 236 -1.26 -9.60 -3.28
N ASP A 237 -1.20 -10.86 -2.89
CA ASP A 237 -2.24 -11.55 -2.11
C ASP A 237 -1.66 -12.34 -0.93
N SER A 238 -0.35 -12.25 -0.76
CA SER A 238 0.41 -13.02 0.21
C SER A 238 1.33 -12.10 1.00
N LEU A 239 1.71 -12.53 2.20
CA LEU A 239 2.72 -11.88 3.01
C LEU A 239 3.98 -12.75 3.03
N TYR A 240 5.15 -12.11 3.00
CA TYR A 240 6.43 -12.77 3.22
C TYR A 240 7.11 -12.13 4.41
N VAL A 241 7.72 -12.98 5.25
CA VAL A 241 8.47 -12.54 6.42
C VAL A 241 9.94 -12.78 6.19
N PHE A 242 10.74 -11.79 6.56
CA PHE A 242 12.19 -11.80 6.49
C PHE A 242 12.76 -11.60 7.89
N ASP A 243 13.94 -12.17 8.13
CA ASP A 243 14.65 -12.01 9.40
C ASP A 243 15.93 -11.19 9.19
N LEU A 244 15.98 -10.03 9.84
CA LEU A 244 17.04 -9.03 9.70
C LEU A 244 18.37 -9.43 10.37
N ALA A 245 18.46 -10.65 10.93
CA ALA A 245 19.70 -11.28 11.34
C ALA A 245 20.25 -12.29 10.30
N ARG A 246 19.60 -12.45 9.15
CA ARG A 246 19.90 -13.51 8.16
C ARG A 246 20.19 -12.99 6.75
N PHE A 247 20.83 -11.85 6.61
CA PHE A 247 21.27 -11.39 5.29
C PHE A 247 22.31 -12.36 4.70
N LEU A 248 22.20 -12.61 3.41
CA LEU A 248 23.15 -13.38 2.60
C LEU A 248 24.09 -12.43 1.87
N ARG A 249 25.36 -12.79 1.71
CA ARG A 249 26.30 -12.01 0.88
C ARG A 249 26.34 -12.58 -0.54
N ALA A 250 26.29 -11.67 -1.50
CA ALA A 250 26.55 -11.95 -2.90
C ALA A 250 27.93 -11.37 -3.25
N ASP A 251 28.84 -12.24 -3.67
CA ASP A 251 30.22 -11.91 -4.04
C ASP A 251 30.36 -11.61 -5.54
N VAL A 252 29.39 -12.02 -6.36
CA VAL A 252 29.31 -11.70 -7.79
C VAL A 252 28.36 -10.52 -7.99
N THR A 253 28.89 -9.29 -7.93
CA THR A 253 28.09 -8.04 -8.03
C THR A 253 28.03 -7.44 -9.44
N ASP A 254 28.77 -7.98 -10.40
CA ASP A 254 28.77 -7.58 -11.82
C ASP A 254 27.85 -8.46 -12.68
N SER A 255 26.80 -9.04 -12.07
CA SER A 255 25.87 -9.95 -12.73
C SER A 255 24.40 -9.63 -12.43
N GLU A 256 23.55 -9.75 -13.46
CA GLU A 256 22.08 -9.70 -13.35
C GLU A 256 21.49 -11.00 -12.79
N ALA A 257 22.30 -12.06 -12.66
CA ALA A 257 21.84 -13.34 -12.15
C ALA A 257 21.34 -13.25 -10.70
N ILE A 258 20.46 -14.17 -10.32
CA ILE A 258 19.98 -14.31 -8.95
C ILE A 258 20.21 -15.76 -8.52
N GLY A 259 20.83 -15.93 -7.35
CA GLY A 259 21.22 -17.24 -6.85
C GLY A 259 22.64 -17.59 -7.28
N ARG A 260 22.90 -18.88 -7.44
CA ARG A 260 24.21 -19.40 -7.83
C ARG A 260 24.66 -18.84 -9.19
N SER A 261 25.86 -18.27 -9.23
CA SER A 261 26.48 -17.73 -10.45
C SER A 261 27.94 -18.16 -10.53
N GLY A 262 28.22 -19.19 -11.35
CA GLY A 262 29.53 -19.84 -11.38
C GLY A 262 29.88 -20.47 -10.03
N GLU A 263 31.03 -20.07 -9.46
CA GLU A 263 31.48 -20.53 -8.15
C GLU A 263 30.97 -19.66 -6.98
N GLY A 264 30.34 -18.52 -7.28
CA GLY A 264 29.82 -17.57 -6.30
C GLY A 264 28.30 -17.41 -6.34
N TRP A 265 27.85 -16.30 -5.78
CA TRP A 265 26.46 -15.95 -5.58
C TRP A 265 26.19 -14.53 -6.08
N SER A 266 25.11 -14.39 -6.84
CA SER A 266 24.65 -13.10 -7.35
C SER A 266 23.28 -12.77 -6.77
N ALA A 267 23.08 -11.50 -6.48
CA ALA A 267 21.79 -10.95 -6.05
C ALA A 267 21.42 -9.77 -6.95
N HIS A 268 21.45 -9.96 -8.27
CA HIS A 268 21.10 -8.92 -9.25
C HIS A 268 21.86 -7.60 -9.00
N HIS A 269 23.19 -7.66 -9.09
CA HIS A 269 24.15 -6.58 -8.76
C HIS A 269 24.25 -6.15 -7.29
N TYR A 270 23.33 -6.56 -6.42
CA TYR A 270 23.39 -6.19 -5.02
C TYR A 270 24.38 -7.07 -4.26
N ARG A 271 25.02 -6.49 -3.25
CA ARG A 271 25.95 -7.19 -2.34
C ARG A 271 25.24 -8.07 -1.31
N TYR A 272 23.96 -7.78 -1.05
CA TYR A 272 23.18 -8.45 -0.03
C TYR A 272 21.84 -8.90 -0.61
N ALA A 273 21.44 -10.10 -0.23
CA ALA A 273 20.09 -10.62 -0.38
C ALA A 273 19.50 -10.93 0.99
N LEU A 274 18.19 -10.79 1.14
CA LEU A 274 17.46 -11.11 2.36
C LEU A 274 16.44 -12.23 2.07
N PRO A 275 16.67 -13.45 2.57
CA PRO A 275 15.83 -14.61 2.28
C PRO A 275 14.58 -14.64 3.17
N ALA A 276 13.44 -14.99 2.56
CA ALA A 276 12.20 -15.18 3.30
C ALA A 276 12.30 -16.37 4.27
N VAL A 277 11.86 -16.16 5.51
CA VAL A 277 11.81 -17.17 6.58
C VAL A 277 10.41 -17.76 6.78
N ALA A 278 9.38 -17.06 6.32
CA ALA A 278 8.01 -17.55 6.29
C ALA A 278 7.21 -16.86 5.18
N SER A 279 6.10 -17.47 4.79
CA SER A 279 5.07 -16.85 3.97
C SER A 279 3.67 -17.15 4.49
N TYR A 280 2.74 -16.26 4.17
CA TYR A 280 1.31 -16.39 4.48
C TYR A 280 0.53 -16.21 3.19
N THR A 281 -0.15 -17.26 2.74
CA THR A 281 -0.90 -17.27 1.48
C THR A 281 -2.40 -17.46 1.76
N PRO A 282 -3.31 -17.02 0.87
CA PRO A 282 -4.75 -17.14 1.12
C PRO A 282 -5.19 -18.58 1.43
N ALA A 283 -5.80 -18.80 2.60
CA ALA A 283 -6.15 -20.15 3.08
C ALA A 283 -7.25 -20.82 2.25
N ALA A 284 -8.15 -20.01 1.67
CA ALA A 284 -9.18 -20.43 0.73
C ALA A 284 -8.61 -20.98 -0.60
N GLY A 285 -7.32 -20.74 -0.86
CA GLY A 285 -6.68 -21.03 -2.13
C GLY A 285 -7.08 -20.05 -3.24
N GLY A 286 -6.38 -20.12 -4.37
CA GLY A 286 -6.48 -19.11 -5.43
C GLY A 286 -5.70 -17.84 -5.10
N GLY A 287 -5.85 -16.83 -5.94
CA GLY A 287 -5.26 -15.51 -5.74
C GLY A 287 -6.35 -14.44 -5.71
N CYS A 288 -5.99 -13.24 -5.26
CA CYS A 288 -6.94 -12.14 -5.23
C CYS A 288 -7.39 -11.72 -6.64
N ASP A 289 -8.57 -11.10 -6.74
CA ASP A 289 -9.03 -10.43 -7.94
C ASP A 289 -9.56 -9.04 -7.56
N ALA A 290 -8.83 -8.00 -7.92
CA ALA A 290 -9.22 -6.62 -7.63
C ALA A 290 -10.52 -6.17 -8.32
N ARG A 291 -11.10 -7.01 -9.19
CA ARG A 291 -12.44 -6.80 -9.77
C ARG A 291 -13.56 -7.42 -8.95
N ASN A 292 -13.26 -8.22 -7.93
CA ASN A 292 -14.22 -8.89 -7.06
C ASN A 292 -13.99 -8.51 -5.59
N GLY A 293 -14.92 -7.74 -5.00
CA GLY A 293 -14.81 -7.29 -3.62
C GLY A 293 -15.09 -8.38 -2.57
N ASP A 294 -15.87 -9.40 -2.94
CA ASP A 294 -16.35 -10.43 -1.98
C ASP A 294 -15.34 -11.59 -1.81
N GLY A 295 -14.22 -11.54 -2.54
CA GLY A 295 -13.19 -12.57 -2.57
C GLY A 295 -12.00 -12.30 -1.66
N VAL A 296 -10.93 -13.07 -1.88
CA VAL A 296 -9.61 -12.82 -1.27
C VAL A 296 -9.16 -11.40 -1.64
N PRO A 297 -8.86 -10.52 -0.64
CA PRO A 297 -8.43 -9.16 -0.92
C PRO A 297 -7.07 -9.14 -1.61
N CYS A 298 -6.90 -8.19 -2.54
CA CYS A 298 -5.56 -7.83 -2.96
C CYS A 298 -4.94 -6.91 -1.92
N LEU A 299 -3.81 -7.31 -1.34
CA LEU A 299 -3.13 -6.53 -0.32
C LEU A 299 -2.66 -5.19 -0.90
N GLY A 300 -3.05 -4.12 -0.22
CA GLY A 300 -2.77 -2.73 -0.56
C GLY A 300 -1.56 -2.22 0.23
N SER A 301 -1.74 -2.00 1.52
CA SER A 301 -0.70 -1.49 2.43
C SER A 301 -0.61 -2.33 3.71
N LEU A 302 0.49 -2.15 4.44
CA LEU A 302 0.75 -2.74 5.75
C LEU A 302 1.37 -1.68 6.65
N SER A 303 1.06 -1.80 7.94
CA SER A 303 1.75 -1.09 9.00
C SER A 303 1.70 -1.90 10.29
N LEU A 304 2.20 -1.32 11.39
CA LEU A 304 2.26 -1.98 12.67
C LEU A 304 1.54 -1.15 13.73
N ASP A 305 0.58 -1.79 14.40
CA ASP A 305 -0.01 -1.28 15.63
C ASP A 305 0.71 -1.91 16.82
N ARG A 306 1.47 -1.07 17.56
CA ARG A 306 2.17 -1.46 18.79
C ARG A 306 1.33 -1.26 20.04
N THR A 307 0.16 -0.65 19.91
CA THR A 307 -0.74 -0.31 21.03
C THR A 307 -1.79 -1.38 21.28
N SER A 308 -2.09 -2.21 20.28
CA SER A 308 -2.86 -3.43 20.46
C SER A 308 -2.13 -4.46 21.34
N THR A 309 -2.89 -5.37 21.95
CA THR A 309 -2.35 -6.44 22.80
C THR A 309 -2.90 -7.81 22.35
N PRO A 310 -2.07 -8.68 21.74
CA PRO A 310 -0.67 -8.42 21.34
C PRO A 310 -0.59 -7.37 20.21
N PRO A 311 0.60 -6.80 19.95
CA PRO A 311 0.84 -5.97 18.78
C PRO A 311 0.36 -6.67 17.49
N SER A 312 -0.06 -5.89 16.50
CA SER A 312 -0.70 -6.43 15.31
C SER A 312 -0.21 -5.79 14.03
N VAL A 313 -0.11 -6.59 12.97
CA VAL A 313 0.08 -6.09 11.60
C VAL A 313 -1.26 -5.61 11.07
N VAL A 314 -1.32 -4.35 10.69
CA VAL A 314 -2.49 -3.72 10.09
C VAL A 314 -2.37 -3.80 8.58
N ALA A 315 -3.47 -4.09 7.89
CA ALA A 315 -3.52 -4.29 6.45
C ALA A 315 -4.71 -3.58 5.83
N SER A 316 -4.56 -3.17 4.57
CA SER A 316 -5.67 -2.66 3.76
C SER A 316 -5.79 -3.43 2.46
N GLU A 317 -6.99 -3.48 1.94
CA GLU A 317 -7.24 -3.90 0.58
C GLU A 317 -6.90 -2.76 -0.38
N ARG A 318 -6.29 -3.13 -1.49
CA ARG A 318 -5.99 -2.18 -2.55
C ARG A 318 -7.27 -1.69 -3.21
N SER A 319 -7.54 -0.39 -3.08
CA SER A 319 -8.59 0.30 -3.85
C SER A 319 -8.00 1.23 -4.90
N ARG A 320 -8.85 1.70 -5.83
CA ARG A 320 -8.50 2.70 -6.85
C ARG A 320 -9.16 4.03 -6.49
N PRO A 321 -8.51 5.17 -6.75
CA PRO A 321 -9.14 6.47 -6.56
C PRO A 321 -10.44 6.57 -7.38
N GLY A 322 -11.50 7.13 -6.79
CA GLY A 322 -12.82 7.27 -7.40
C GLY A 322 -13.55 5.95 -7.65
N GLY A 323 -13.11 4.86 -7.01
CA GLY A 323 -13.80 3.57 -7.08
C GLY A 323 -15.03 3.57 -6.17
N GLU A 324 -16.17 3.14 -6.70
CA GLU A 324 -17.47 3.05 -5.97
C GLU A 324 -17.55 1.89 -4.97
N ARG A 325 -16.45 1.18 -4.70
CA ARG A 325 -16.47 0.00 -3.82
C ARG A 325 -15.71 0.30 -2.54
N PRO A 326 -16.27 -0.05 -1.37
CA PRO A 326 -15.56 0.09 -0.12
C PRO A 326 -14.27 -0.73 -0.13
N ALA A 327 -13.26 -0.19 0.52
CA ALA A 327 -12.02 -0.91 0.80
C ALA A 327 -12.15 -1.61 2.16
N ARG A 328 -11.49 -2.76 2.31
CA ARG A 328 -11.39 -3.44 3.60
C ARG A 328 -10.11 -3.04 4.32
N VAL A 329 -10.19 -2.88 5.63
CA VAL A 329 -9.05 -2.71 6.54
C VAL A 329 -9.15 -3.74 7.66
N TRP A 330 -8.04 -4.36 8.05
CA TRP A 330 -8.05 -5.42 9.07
C TRP A 330 -6.69 -5.57 9.73
N ARG A 331 -6.62 -6.37 10.80
CA ARG A 331 -5.35 -6.63 11.50
C ARG A 331 -5.15 -8.10 11.87
N TYR A 332 -3.89 -8.54 11.89
CA TYR A 332 -3.46 -9.86 12.38
C TYR A 332 -2.59 -9.69 13.63
N ALA A 333 -2.92 -10.43 14.69
CA ALA A 333 -2.10 -10.48 15.89
C ALA A 333 -0.70 -11.08 15.62
N LEU A 334 0.34 -10.48 16.18
CA LEU A 334 1.69 -11.05 16.20
C LEU A 334 1.85 -12.06 17.33
N ASP A 335 2.63 -13.10 17.04
CA ASP A 335 3.09 -14.07 18.03
C ASP A 335 4.28 -13.48 18.80
N LEU A 336 4.27 -13.66 20.12
CA LEU A 336 5.28 -13.15 21.06
C LEU A 336 6.05 -14.28 21.74
N THR A 337 5.87 -15.53 21.28
CA THR A 337 6.41 -16.71 21.95
C THR A 337 7.66 -17.24 21.26
N GLY A 338 8.76 -17.32 22.01
CA GLY A 338 9.97 -18.03 21.60
C GLY A 338 10.48 -17.67 20.20
N ASP A 339 10.70 -18.69 19.39
CA ASP A 339 11.18 -18.61 18.01
C ASP A 339 10.14 -18.08 17.01
N ARG A 340 8.87 -17.96 17.42
CA ARG A 340 7.79 -17.37 16.61
C ARG A 340 7.64 -15.87 16.78
N THR A 341 8.42 -15.24 17.66
CA THR A 341 8.35 -13.79 17.90
C THR A 341 8.41 -13.01 16.57
N GLY A 342 7.40 -12.17 16.34
CA GLY A 342 7.27 -11.35 15.12
C GLY A 342 6.67 -12.06 13.90
N LEU A 343 6.28 -13.33 14.03
CA LEU A 343 5.42 -14.02 13.06
C LEU A 343 3.94 -13.70 13.36
N LEU A 344 3.03 -14.01 12.44
CA LEU A 344 1.60 -13.93 12.73
C LEU A 344 1.20 -15.06 13.68
N THR A 345 0.28 -14.76 14.60
CA THR A 345 -0.36 -15.79 15.43
C THR A 345 -1.14 -16.73 14.51
N THR A 346 -0.90 -18.02 14.65
CA THR A 346 -1.61 -19.06 13.90
C THR A 346 -2.46 -19.92 14.82
N THR A 347 -3.57 -20.42 14.30
CA THR A 347 -4.52 -21.25 15.04
C THR A 347 -4.78 -22.57 14.32
N GLY A 348 -5.24 -23.55 15.10
CA GLY A 348 -5.66 -24.85 14.58
C GLY A 348 -4.52 -25.71 14.03
N ARG A 349 -4.89 -26.85 13.44
CA ARG A 349 -3.91 -27.82 12.89
C ARG A 349 -3.35 -27.45 11.53
N ARG A 350 -3.83 -26.35 10.94
CA ARG A 350 -3.47 -25.90 9.58
C ARG A 350 -2.60 -24.65 9.58
N SER A 351 -2.16 -24.19 10.75
CA SER A 351 -1.37 -22.97 10.94
C SER A 351 -1.99 -21.77 10.22
N GLU A 352 -3.27 -21.53 10.50
CA GLU A 352 -4.05 -20.46 9.87
C GLU A 352 -3.99 -19.19 10.73
N ALA A 353 -3.49 -18.09 10.15
CA ALA A 353 -3.59 -16.76 10.71
C ALA A 353 -4.97 -16.17 10.38
N VAL A 354 -5.64 -15.64 11.39
CA VAL A 354 -7.02 -15.12 11.31
C VAL A 354 -6.99 -13.65 11.69
N ALA A 355 -7.70 -12.82 10.92
CA ALA A 355 -7.87 -11.41 11.26
C ALA A 355 -8.59 -11.29 12.62
N THR A 356 -8.05 -10.48 13.52
CA THR A 356 -8.63 -10.28 14.86
C THR A 356 -9.69 -9.19 14.87
N GLU A 357 -9.56 -8.22 13.95
CA GLU A 357 -10.55 -7.18 13.65
C GLU A 357 -10.52 -6.88 12.16
N ALA A 358 -11.67 -6.53 11.59
CA ALA A 358 -11.83 -6.20 10.18
C ALA A 358 -13.01 -5.24 10.00
N TYR A 359 -12.85 -4.26 9.11
CA TYR A 359 -13.81 -3.22 8.81
C TYR A 359 -13.84 -2.92 7.30
N GLU A 360 -14.96 -2.38 6.83
CA GLU A 360 -15.09 -1.69 5.56
C GLU A 360 -14.97 -0.17 5.78
N THR A 361 -14.31 0.51 4.85
CA THR A 361 -14.27 1.96 4.75
C THR A 361 -14.73 2.37 3.35
N GLU A 362 -15.54 3.43 3.26
CA GLU A 362 -15.93 4.03 1.98
C GLU A 362 -14.81 4.90 1.36
N ALA A 363 -13.66 5.01 2.04
CA ALA A 363 -12.48 5.66 1.48
C ALA A 363 -12.03 4.91 0.21
N SER A 364 -12.03 5.63 -0.91
CA SER A 364 -11.51 5.10 -2.18
C SER A 364 -10.01 5.39 -2.31
N GLY A 365 -9.32 4.71 -3.23
CA GLY A 365 -7.92 4.99 -3.52
C GLY A 365 -6.96 4.87 -2.32
N VAL A 366 -7.24 4.01 -1.35
CA VAL A 366 -6.42 3.77 -0.16
C VAL A 366 -4.99 3.37 -0.55
N ARG A 367 -4.02 4.17 -0.10
CA ARG A 367 -2.57 3.99 -0.35
C ARG A 367 -1.79 3.59 0.89
N GLY A 368 -2.33 3.88 2.06
CA GLY A 368 -1.71 3.60 3.35
C GLY A 368 -2.76 3.38 4.43
N VAL A 369 -2.43 2.58 5.44
CA VAL A 369 -3.28 2.34 6.60
C VAL A 369 -2.43 2.23 7.86
N LEU A 370 -2.92 2.75 8.98
CA LEU A 370 -2.35 2.59 10.31
C LEU A 370 -3.47 2.37 11.32
N ALA A 371 -3.22 1.59 12.37
CA ALA A 371 -4.05 1.60 13.56
C ALA A 371 -3.21 2.03 14.77
N HIS A 372 -3.76 2.90 15.61
CA HIS A 372 -3.11 3.41 16.81
C HIS A 372 -4.16 3.79 17.85
N GLN A 373 -4.05 3.24 19.06
CA GLN A 373 -4.95 3.52 20.20
C GLN A 373 -6.45 3.37 19.88
N GLY A 374 -6.81 2.44 19.00
CA GLY A 374 -8.19 2.18 18.58
C GLY A 374 -8.63 2.93 17.32
N ASN A 375 -7.91 3.99 16.93
CA ASN A 375 -8.19 4.75 15.72
C ASN A 375 -7.53 4.12 14.49
N TRP A 376 -8.14 4.29 13.32
CA TRP A 376 -7.60 3.88 12.02
C TRP A 376 -7.28 5.11 11.18
N TYR A 377 -6.03 5.23 10.74
CA TYR A 377 -5.61 6.30 9.84
C TYR A 377 -5.53 5.76 8.42
N VAL A 378 -6.25 6.38 7.49
CA VAL A 378 -6.40 5.93 6.09
C VAL A 378 -5.90 7.03 5.15
N ASP A 379 -4.79 6.75 4.47
CA ASP A 379 -4.22 7.61 3.42
C ASP A 379 -4.98 7.38 2.11
N GLN A 380 -5.83 8.34 1.76
CA GLN A 380 -6.67 8.36 0.57
C GLN A 380 -6.02 9.24 -0.51
N ALA A 381 -5.72 8.63 -1.66
CA ALA A 381 -5.24 9.39 -2.81
C ALA A 381 -6.37 10.25 -3.41
N ALA A 382 -5.99 11.44 -3.90
CA ALA A 382 -6.87 12.25 -4.72
C ALA A 382 -7.27 11.54 -6.02
N GLU A 383 -8.46 11.86 -6.54
CA GLU A 383 -8.90 11.41 -7.86
C GLU A 383 -8.14 12.11 -8.99
N GLU A 384 -7.86 13.40 -8.82
CA GLU A 384 -7.01 14.20 -9.70
C GLU A 384 -5.55 13.98 -9.35
N SER A 385 -4.71 13.59 -10.32
CA SER A 385 -3.34 13.15 -10.04
C SER A 385 -2.49 14.18 -9.30
N GLU A 386 -2.60 15.45 -9.69
CA GLU A 386 -1.76 16.54 -9.16
C GLU A 386 -2.29 17.15 -7.85
N SER A 387 -3.40 16.62 -7.32
CA SER A 387 -4.04 17.14 -6.12
C SER A 387 -3.51 16.44 -4.87
N HIS A 388 -3.48 17.18 -3.77
CA HIS A 388 -3.20 16.65 -2.44
C HIS A 388 -4.25 15.61 -2.03
N GLY A 389 -3.81 14.56 -1.34
CA GLY A 389 -4.68 13.52 -0.81
C GLY A 389 -5.32 13.93 0.52
N THR A 390 -5.98 12.97 1.17
CA THR A 390 -6.55 13.15 2.51
C THR A 390 -6.07 12.04 3.43
N LEU A 391 -5.69 12.40 4.65
CA LEU A 391 -5.41 11.44 5.70
C LEU A 391 -6.59 11.47 6.68
N TRP A 392 -7.44 10.43 6.60
CA TRP A 392 -8.58 10.29 7.48
C TRP A 392 -8.17 9.61 8.77
N ARG A 393 -8.64 10.10 9.91
CA ARG A 393 -8.80 9.31 11.13
C ARG A 393 -10.22 8.77 11.16
N GLN A 394 -10.39 7.47 11.27
CA GLN A 394 -11.69 6.81 11.32
C GLN A 394 -11.79 5.87 12.53
N ASP A 395 -12.99 5.73 13.05
CA ASP A 395 -13.41 4.66 13.95
C ASP A 395 -14.82 4.19 13.58
N GLU A 396 -15.51 3.45 14.46
CA GLU A 396 -16.88 2.97 14.20
C GLU A 396 -17.96 4.06 14.35
N ASP A 397 -17.61 5.25 14.82
CA ASP A 397 -18.53 6.36 15.07
C ASP A 397 -18.40 7.45 14.00
N ASP A 398 -17.20 7.79 13.55
CA ASP A 398 -16.97 8.88 12.58
C ASP A 398 -15.70 8.75 11.70
N ALA A 399 -15.50 9.79 10.89
CA ALA A 399 -14.29 10.03 10.12
C ALA A 399 -13.97 11.53 10.09
N GLU A 400 -12.74 11.87 10.47
CA GLU A 400 -12.25 13.24 10.57
C GLU A 400 -10.95 13.40 9.77
N ALA A 401 -10.70 14.60 9.26
CA ALA A 401 -9.45 14.95 8.58
C ALA A 401 -9.11 16.42 8.83
N ALA A 402 -7.83 16.77 8.64
CA ALA A 402 -7.40 18.16 8.68
C ALA A 402 -7.97 18.96 7.52
N THR A 403 -8.31 20.23 7.76
CA THR A 403 -8.74 21.16 6.70
C THR A 403 -7.74 22.26 6.43
N CYS A 404 -7.56 22.56 5.15
CA CYS A 404 -6.62 23.57 4.68
C CYS A 404 -7.23 24.39 3.54
N THR A 405 -6.57 25.50 3.21
CA THR A 405 -7.01 26.33 2.08
C THR A 405 -6.62 25.64 0.78
N ALA A 406 -7.60 25.36 -0.08
CA ALA A 406 -7.33 24.64 -1.33
C ALA A 406 -6.36 25.44 -2.23
N ASP A 407 -5.28 24.78 -2.69
CA ASP A 407 -4.41 25.27 -3.76
C ASP A 407 -5.15 25.25 -5.10
N ARG A 408 -6.10 26.17 -5.31
CA ARG A 408 -6.72 26.39 -6.62
C ARG A 408 -6.67 27.86 -7.00
N ALA A 409 -5.94 28.14 -8.08
CA ALA A 409 -5.75 29.47 -8.65
C ALA A 409 -7.07 30.17 -9.07
N ASP A 410 -8.17 29.42 -9.21
CA ASP A 410 -9.42 29.89 -9.83
C ASP A 410 -10.67 29.84 -8.93
N VAL A 411 -10.53 29.63 -7.61
CA VAL A 411 -11.69 29.56 -6.68
C VAL A 411 -11.50 30.52 -5.51
N ARG A 412 -12.59 31.17 -5.07
CA ARG A 412 -12.61 32.12 -3.96
C ARG A 412 -11.91 31.53 -2.71
N SER A 413 -11.03 32.33 -2.11
CA SER A 413 -10.10 32.05 -1.00
C SER A 413 -10.68 31.52 0.32
N ASP A 414 -11.97 31.19 0.36
CA ASP A 414 -12.71 30.97 1.62
C ASP A 414 -13.20 29.51 1.76
N LEU A 415 -12.98 28.66 0.74
CA LEU A 415 -13.36 27.24 0.78
C LEU A 415 -12.22 26.41 1.36
N ARG A 416 -12.48 25.79 2.52
CA ARG A 416 -11.59 24.78 3.10
C ARG A 416 -11.83 23.42 2.47
N SER A 417 -10.79 22.61 2.38
CA SER A 417 -10.79 21.27 1.80
C SER A 417 -10.02 20.31 2.70
N ASP A 418 -10.41 19.05 2.69
CA ASP A 418 -9.73 17.95 3.40
C ASP A 418 -8.49 17.43 2.63
N ALA A 419 -8.22 18.02 1.46
CA ALA A 419 -7.12 17.65 0.57
C ALA A 419 -5.80 18.29 1.05
N CYS A 420 -5.37 17.92 2.25
CA CYS A 420 -4.20 18.51 2.93
C CYS A 420 -3.01 17.57 3.02
N TRP A 421 -3.23 16.27 2.80
CA TRP A 421 -2.19 15.26 2.86
C TRP A 421 -1.32 15.29 1.60
N GLY A 422 -0.09 14.81 1.71
CA GLY A 422 0.90 14.86 0.63
C GLY A 422 0.39 14.26 -0.68
N ARG A 423 0.97 14.71 -1.79
CA ARG A 423 0.62 14.22 -3.13
C ARG A 423 1.27 12.87 -3.37
N HIS A 424 0.57 11.99 -4.08
CA HIS A 424 1.09 10.70 -4.55
C HIS A 424 1.68 9.78 -3.46
N THR A 425 1.21 9.92 -2.23
CA THR A 425 1.63 9.15 -1.06
C THR A 425 1.31 7.66 -1.22
N THR A 426 2.07 6.86 -0.48
CA THR A 426 1.84 5.43 -0.31
C THR A 426 2.48 4.95 0.98
N SER A 427 1.82 3.97 1.61
CA SER A 427 2.23 3.38 2.88
C SER A 427 2.23 4.37 4.04
N LEU A 428 1.96 3.86 5.23
CA LEU A 428 2.09 4.58 6.48
C LEU A 428 2.91 3.72 7.45
N SER A 429 3.83 4.33 8.20
CA SER A 429 4.53 3.66 9.29
C SER A 429 4.73 4.61 10.46
N TYR A 430 4.29 4.19 11.63
CA TYR A 430 4.41 5.00 12.84
C TYR A 430 5.58 4.56 13.71
N SER A 431 6.39 5.53 14.14
CA SER A 431 7.44 5.35 15.14
C SER A 431 7.03 5.98 16.47
N PRO A 432 6.75 5.18 17.52
CA PRO A 432 6.32 5.70 18.80
C PRO A 432 7.42 6.43 19.57
N GLU A 433 8.69 6.14 19.29
CA GLU A 433 9.82 6.79 19.98
C GLU A 433 9.93 8.28 19.63
N THR A 434 9.63 8.61 18.37
CA THR A 434 9.71 9.98 17.87
C THR A 434 8.35 10.59 17.58
N ASP A 435 7.25 9.86 17.79
CA ASP A 435 5.90 10.25 17.40
C ASP A 435 5.78 10.61 15.90
N GLU A 436 6.54 9.93 15.04
CA GLU A 436 6.61 10.27 13.61
C GLU A 436 5.84 9.25 12.77
N LEU A 437 4.87 9.74 12.00
CA LEU A 437 4.19 9.03 10.94
C LEU A 437 4.94 9.24 9.61
N TRP A 438 5.57 8.18 9.13
CA TRP A 438 6.35 8.16 7.90
C TRP A 438 5.52 7.71 6.70
N THR A 439 5.72 8.39 5.58
CA THR A 439 5.22 7.97 4.26
C THR A 439 6.22 8.35 3.17
N LEU A 440 5.99 7.89 1.95
CA LEU A 440 6.78 8.27 0.79
C LEU A 440 5.90 8.48 -0.43
N THR A 441 6.46 9.12 -1.46
CA THR A 441 5.79 9.35 -2.73
C THR A 441 6.37 8.47 -3.85
N THR A 442 5.56 8.17 -4.86
CA THR A 442 5.90 7.17 -5.88
C THR A 442 6.39 7.70 -7.24
N PRO A 443 5.83 8.76 -7.84
CA PRO A 443 6.13 9.13 -9.21
C PRO A 443 7.48 9.87 -9.33
N ILE A 444 7.96 10.04 -10.56
CA ILE A 444 9.18 10.79 -10.88
C ILE A 444 8.74 12.12 -11.52
N PRO A 445 9.36 13.25 -11.15
CA PRO A 445 10.44 13.46 -10.16
C PRO A 445 9.98 13.64 -8.70
N GLU A 446 8.80 13.17 -8.32
CA GLU A 446 8.14 13.52 -7.05
C GLU A 446 8.66 12.78 -5.80
N ARG A 447 9.74 11.99 -5.86
CA ARG A 447 10.14 11.02 -4.81
C ARG A 447 10.72 11.65 -3.54
N VAL A 448 9.89 11.77 -2.52
CA VAL A 448 10.24 12.27 -1.20
C VAL A 448 9.80 11.25 -0.13
N LEU A 449 10.64 11.09 0.88
CA LEU A 449 10.35 10.40 2.13
C LEU A 449 10.15 11.48 3.18
N TYR A 450 9.00 11.51 3.83
CA TYR A 450 8.72 12.52 4.86
C TYR A 450 8.04 11.94 6.08
N ALA A 451 8.10 12.70 7.17
CA ALA A 451 7.38 12.40 8.39
C ALA A 451 6.59 13.61 8.89
N VAL A 452 5.47 13.32 9.51
CA VAL A 452 4.59 14.24 10.22
C VAL A 452 4.40 13.71 11.64
N LYS A 453 4.18 14.57 12.64
CA LYS A 453 3.85 14.10 13.99
C LYS A 453 2.44 13.55 14.04
N LEU A 454 2.24 12.40 14.68
CA LEU A 454 0.88 11.88 14.86
C LEU A 454 0.06 12.82 15.76
N SER A 455 0.69 13.43 16.78
CA SER A 455 0.04 14.46 17.59
C SER A 455 -0.45 15.66 16.77
N ASP A 456 0.35 16.12 15.81
CA ASP A 456 -0.02 17.29 14.97
C ASP A 456 -1.17 16.93 14.01
N ILE A 457 -1.25 15.65 13.58
CA ILE A 457 -2.41 15.16 12.81
C ILE A 457 -3.65 15.21 13.69
N ASP A 458 -3.60 14.66 14.91
CA ASP A 458 -4.76 14.63 15.81
C ASP A 458 -5.20 16.04 16.26
N ASP A 459 -4.26 16.98 16.41
CA ASP A 459 -4.52 18.38 16.80
C ASP A 459 -5.16 19.21 15.68
N THR A 460 -5.12 18.74 14.42
CA THR A 460 -5.62 19.47 13.24
C THR A 460 -6.95 18.98 12.69
N LEU A 461 -7.53 17.93 13.29
CA LEU A 461 -8.83 17.38 12.90
C LEU A 461 -9.97 18.35 13.24
N ASP A 462 -10.96 18.44 12.36
CA ASP A 462 -12.12 19.34 12.45
C ASP A 462 -13.41 18.66 12.92
#